data_AF-A0A967TJI0-F1
#
_entry.id   AF-A0A967TJI0-F1
#
_cell.length_a   1.000
_cell.length_b   1.000
_cell.length_c   1.000
_cell.angle_alpha   90.00
_cell.angle_beta   90.00
_cell.angle_gamma   90.00
#
_symmetry.space_group_name_H-M   'P 1'
#
loop_
_entity.id
_entity.type
_entity.pdbx_description
1 polymer ?
#
loop_
_entity_poly.entity_id
_entity_poly.type
_entity_poly.pdbx_seq_one_letter_code
_entity_poly.pdbx_strand_id
1 'polypeptide(L)'
;ADASLHRTEEREGRTAMTPVEGIPLAPGAELRLRPGGYHGMIRWSGPGPAPGDTLAVTLRFDEGPGLTVPASVVGHGEALTRHPPEEP
;
A
#
# COMPACT_ATOMS: atom_id res chain seq x y z
N ALA A 1 -1.63 -6.73 14.12
CA ALA A 1 -1.98 -5.72 13.10
C ALA A 1 -2.87 -6.38 12.06
N ASP A 2 -3.77 -5.62 11.45
CA ASP A 2 -4.64 -6.06 10.36
C ASP A 2 -4.19 -5.38 9.07
N ALA A 3 -4.10 -6.12 7.97
CA ALA A 3 -3.66 -5.60 6.67
C ALA A 3 -4.74 -5.84 5.62
N SER A 4 -5.05 -4.80 4.85
CA SER A 4 -6.02 -4.84 3.76
C SER A 4 -5.48 -4.09 2.54
N LEU A 5 -5.82 -4.53 1.34
CA LEU A 5 -5.50 -3.82 0.10
C LEU A 5 -6.64 -2.87 -0.24
N HIS A 6 -6.30 -1.67 -0.70
CA HIS A 6 -7.26 -0.64 -1.07
C HIS A 6 -6.90 -0.07 -2.44
N ARG A 7 -7.91 0.37 -3.17
CA ARG A 7 -7.77 1.17 -4.39
C ARG A 7 -8.32 2.56 -4.13
N THR A 8 -7.51 3.56 -4.45
CA THR A 8 -7.98 4.94 -4.52
C THR A 8 -8.59 5.18 -5.89
N GLU A 9 -9.82 5.69 -5.94
CA GLU A 9 -10.51 6.09 -7.17
C GLU A 9 -11.08 7.50 -6.99
N GLU A 10 -11.02 8.32 -8.03
CA GLU A 10 -11.79 9.56 -8.07
C GLU A 10 -13.19 9.26 -8.63
N ARG A 11 -14.21 9.62 -7.87
CA ARG A 11 -15.61 9.56 -8.31
C ARG A 11 -16.28 10.90 -8.03
N GLU A 12 -16.76 11.55 -9.08
CA GLU A 12 -17.55 12.79 -8.99
C GLU A 12 -16.83 13.92 -8.21
N GLY A 13 -15.52 14.09 -8.45
CA GLY A 13 -14.70 15.09 -7.75
C GLY A 13 -14.40 14.75 -6.28
N ARG A 14 -14.64 13.50 -5.86
CA ARG A 14 -14.28 12.99 -4.53
C ARG A 14 -13.35 11.80 -4.65
N THR A 15 -12.31 11.79 -3.83
CA THR A 15 -11.40 10.66 -3.69
C THR A 15 -11.99 9.64 -2.73
N ALA A 16 -12.14 8.38 -3.18
CA ALA A 16 -12.61 7.27 -2.38
C ALA A 16 -11.54 6.17 -2.29
N MET A 17 -11.30 5.65 -1.09
CA MET A 17 -10.42 4.50 -0.85
C MET A 17 -11.29 3.28 -0.56
N THR A 18 -11.31 2.33 -1.50
CA THR A 18 -12.18 1.15 -1.43
C THR A 18 -11.33 -0.09 -1.18
N PRO A 19 -11.66 -0.94 -0.19
CA PRO A 19 -10.96 -2.20 0.03
C PRO A 19 -11.15 -3.14 -1.17
N VAL A 20 -10.11 -3.90 -1.50
CA VAL A 20 -10.11 -4.93 -2.55
C VAL A 20 -9.57 -6.24 -1.99
N GLU A 21 -10.13 -7.36 -2.44
CA GLU A 21 -9.72 -8.70 -1.98
C GLU A 21 -8.39 -9.15 -2.61
N GLY A 22 -8.09 -8.65 -3.81
CA GLY A 22 -6.87 -8.96 -4.56
C GLY A 22 -6.70 -8.03 -5.75
N ILE A 23 -5.52 -8.09 -6.38
CA ILE A 23 -5.20 -7.30 -7.57
C ILE A 23 -4.73 -8.27 -8.65
N PRO A 24 -5.42 -8.35 -9.80
CA PRO A 24 -4.99 -9.23 -10.87
C PRO A 24 -3.64 -8.74 -11.42
N LEU A 25 -2.66 -9.62 -11.44
CA LEU A 25 -1.31 -9.35 -11.95
C LEU A 25 -1.01 -10.34 -13.09
N ALA A 26 -0.95 -9.84 -14.32
CA ALA A 26 -0.60 -10.67 -15.46
C ALA A 26 0.90 -11.01 -15.46
N PRO A 27 1.32 -12.14 -16.07
CA PRO A 27 2.73 -12.49 -16.19
C PRO A 27 3.53 -11.37 -16.87
N GLY A 28 4.62 -10.94 -16.24
CA GLY A 28 5.48 -9.86 -16.76
C GLY A 28 4.90 -8.45 -16.60
N ALA A 29 3.69 -8.30 -16.04
CA ALA A 29 3.15 -6.99 -15.70
C ALA A 29 3.80 -6.43 -14.44
N GLU A 30 3.90 -5.11 -14.37
CA GLU A 30 4.33 -4.39 -13.17
C GLU A 30 3.12 -3.69 -12.55
N LEU A 31 2.96 -3.85 -11.23
CA LEU A 31 1.99 -3.12 -10.44
C LEU A 31 2.72 -2.29 -9.39
N ARG A 32 2.41 -0.99 -9.34
CA ARG A 32 2.98 -0.08 -8.34
C ARG A 32 1.94 0.22 -7.27
N LEU A 33 2.28 -0.07 -6.02
CA LEU A 33 1.52 0.37 -4.86
C LEU A 33 1.97 1.79 -4.49
N ARG A 34 1.09 2.77 -4.61
CA ARG A 34 1.39 4.20 -4.36
C ARG A 34 0.15 4.95 -3.86
N PRO A 35 0.33 6.08 -3.14
CA PRO A 35 -0.76 6.99 -2.81
C PRO A 35 -1.52 7.40 -4.08
N GLY A 36 -2.85 7.48 -4.01
CA GLY A 36 -3.68 7.81 -5.18
C GLY A 36 -3.99 6.63 -6.12
N GLY A 37 -3.36 5.47 -5.93
CA GLY A 37 -3.68 4.23 -6.64
C GLY A 37 -3.96 3.08 -5.68
N TYR A 38 -3.46 1.90 -6.02
CA TYR A 38 -3.46 0.75 -5.12
C TYR A 38 -2.49 0.95 -3.97
N HIS A 39 -2.89 0.59 -2.75
CA HIS A 39 -2.03 0.69 -1.58
C HIS A 39 -2.47 -0.31 -0.50
N GLY A 40 -1.55 -0.67 0.39
CA GLY A 40 -1.85 -1.44 1.59
C GLY A 40 -2.23 -0.52 2.74
N MET A 41 -3.34 -0.82 3.41
CA MET A 41 -3.73 -0.22 4.68
C MET A 41 -3.43 -1.20 5.80
N ILE A 42 -2.56 -0.80 6.72
CA ILE A 42 -2.23 -1.56 7.92
C ILE A 42 -2.82 -0.85 9.13
N ARG A 43 -3.54 -1.58 9.97
CA ARG A 43 -4.15 -1.09 11.21
C ARG A 43 -3.52 -1.79 12.40
N TRP A 44 -3.11 -1.01 13.39
CA TRP A 44 -2.57 -1.52 14.65
C TRP A 44 -3.61 -1.38 15.76
N SER A 45 -3.75 -2.41 16.59
CA SER A 45 -4.63 -2.41 17.78
C SER A 45 -3.97 -1.78 19.00
N GLY A 46 -2.68 -1.43 18.92
CA GLY A 46 -1.88 -0.79 19.95
C GLY A 46 -0.96 0.26 19.33
N PRO A 47 0.15 0.64 20.01
CA PRO A 47 1.11 1.58 19.44
C PRO A 47 1.59 1.08 18.07
N GLY A 48 1.47 1.93 17.05
CA GLY A 48 2.03 1.67 15.74
C GLY A 48 3.56 1.85 15.74
N PRO A 49 4.22 1.50 14.63
CA PRO A 49 5.65 1.72 14.45
C PRO A 49 5.98 3.21 14.38
N ALA A 50 7.19 3.56 14.79
CA ALA A 50 7.69 4.93 14.74
C ALA A 50 8.41 5.20 13.40
N PRO A 51 8.45 6.46 12.93
CA PRO A 51 9.33 6.83 11.83
C PRO A 51 10.79 6.43 12.11
N GLY A 52 11.44 5.80 11.14
CA GLY A 52 12.78 5.22 11.27
C GLY A 52 12.79 3.71 11.48
N ASP A 53 11.66 3.11 11.88
CA ASP A 53 11.54 1.65 12.00
C ASP A 53 11.56 0.98 10.62
N THR A 54 11.85 -0.32 10.61
CA THR A 54 11.70 -1.18 9.42
C THR A 54 10.77 -2.34 9.74
N LEU A 55 9.76 -2.53 8.90
CA LEU A 55 8.79 -3.61 9.01
C LEU A 55 9.07 -4.67 7.96
N ALA A 56 8.92 -5.94 8.32
CA ALA A 56 8.83 -7.00 7.33
C ALA A 56 7.39 -7.07 6.80
N VAL A 57 7.21 -6.83 5.51
CA VAL A 57 5.90 -6.92 4.83
C VAL A 57 5.93 -8.14 3.92
N THR A 58 5.02 -9.08 4.14
CA THR A 58 4.86 -10.25 3.28
C THR A 58 3.73 -10.04 2.29
N LEU A 59 4.08 -10.02 1.01
CA LEU A 59 3.14 -10.04 -0.12
C LEU A 59 2.71 -11.49 -0.36
N ARG A 60 1.41 -11.74 -0.28
CA ARG A 60 0.82 -13.05 -0.57
C ARG A 60 0.25 -13.04 -1.99
N PHE A 61 0.66 -14.02 -2.78
CA PHE A 61 0.13 -14.30 -4.10
C PHE A 61 -0.82 -15.50 -4.01
N ASP A 62 -1.86 -15.54 -4.85
CA ASP A 62 -2.75 -16.70 -4.96
C ASP A 62 -1.99 -17.97 -5.37
N GLU A 63 -0.99 -17.81 -6.23
CA GLU A 63 -0.12 -18.87 -6.70
C GLU A 63 1.34 -18.55 -6.40
N GLY A 64 2.06 -19.51 -5.81
CA GLY A 64 3.49 -19.39 -5.50
C GLY A 64 3.81 -18.93 -4.07
N PRO A 65 5.11 -18.79 -3.76
CA PRO A 65 5.54 -18.40 -2.42
C PRO A 65 5.26 -16.93 -2.14
N GLY A 66 4.95 -16.63 -0.87
CA GLY A 66 4.89 -15.24 -0.40
C GLY A 66 6.27 -14.57 -0.48
N LEU A 67 6.28 -13.28 -0.79
CA LEU A 67 7.50 -12.47 -0.87
C LEU A 67 7.56 -11.53 0.33
N THR A 68 8.55 -11.71 1.20
CA THR A 68 8.79 -10.80 2.32
C THR A 68 9.81 -9.72 1.93
N VAL A 69 9.40 -8.46 2.06
CA VAL A 69 10.23 -7.29 1.78
C VAL A 69 10.35 -6.40 3.02
N PRO A 70 11.51 -5.77 3.25
CA PRO A 70 11.62 -4.73 4.27
C PRO A 70 10.95 -3.44 3.79
N ALA A 71 10.12 -2.85 4.63
CA ALA A 71 9.45 -1.57 4.41
C ALA A 71 9.87 -0.57 5.49
N SER A 72 10.48 0.55 5.08
CA SER A 72 10.85 1.62 5.99
C SER A 72 9.62 2.43 6.41
N VAL A 73 9.49 2.68 7.70
CA VAL A 73 8.44 3.52 8.27
C VAL A 73 8.92 4.96 8.22
N VAL A 74 8.18 5.81 7.53
CA VAL A 74 8.48 7.23 7.38
C VAL A 74 7.31 8.06 7.87
N GLY A 75 7.56 9.32 8.25
CA GLY A 75 6.48 10.25 8.58
C GLY A 75 5.57 10.51 7.38
N HIS A 76 4.29 10.79 7.61
CA HIS A 76 3.29 10.99 6.55
C HIS A 76 3.73 12.05 5.51
N GLY A 77 4.29 13.19 5.97
CA GLY A 77 4.80 14.22 5.07
C GLY A 77 6.00 13.77 4.22
N GLU A 78 6.88 12.93 4.78
CA GLU A 78 8.02 12.38 4.04
C GLU A 78 7.58 11.33 3.01
N ALA A 79 6.55 10.53 3.33
CA ALA A 79 5.97 9.57 2.40
C ALA A 79 5.47 10.24 1.11
N LEU A 80 4.82 11.40 1.23
CA LEU A 80 4.33 12.18 0.09
C LEU A 80 5.45 12.78 -0.77
N THR A 81 6.61 13.09 -0.18
CA THR A 81 7.79 13.53 -0.92
C THR A 81 8.46 12.38 -1.68
N ARG A 82 8.51 11.18 -1.08
CA ARG A 82 9.09 9.98 -1.71
C ARG A 82 8.19 9.43 -2.82
N HIS A 83 6.89 9.60 -2.69
CA HIS A 83 5.86 9.13 -3.62
C HIS A 83 4.87 10.26 -3.90
N PRO A 84 5.22 11.21 -4.79
CA PRO A 84 4.32 12.29 -5.13
C PRO A 84 3.01 11.73 -5.70
N PRO A 85 1.84 12.33 -5.36
CA PRO A 85 0.60 12.02 -6.03
C PRO A 85 0.76 12.28 -7.53
N GLU A 86 0.11 11.49 -8.39
CA GLU A 86 0.07 11.83 -9.82
C GLU A 86 -0.63 13.17 -9.99
N GLU A 87 0.04 14.07 -10.72
CA GLU A 87 -0.60 15.30 -11.19
C GLU A 87 -1.72 14.93 -12.18
N PRO A 88 -2.87 15.64 -12.13
CA PRO A 88 -4.04 15.36 -12.95
C PRO A 88 -3.80 15.57 -14.47
#